data_AF-A0A1C3EQ74-F1
#
_entry.id   AF-A0A1C3EQ74-F1
#
_cell.length_a   1.000
_cell.length_b   1.000
_cell.length_c   1.000
_cell.angle_alpha   90.00
_cell.angle_beta   90.00
_cell.angle_gamma   90.00
#
_symmetry.space_group_name_H-M   'P 1'
#
loop_
_entity.id
_entity.type
_entity.pdbx_description
1 polymer ?
#
loop_
_entity_poly.entity_id
_entity_poly.type
_entity_poly.pdbx_seq_one_letter_code
_entity_poly.pdbx_strand_id
1 'polypeptide(L)'
;MKILYGVQGTGNGHISRARAMARAFADLPDVEVDFLFSGRDPEKYFDMEIFGDYQTRTGMTFITHAGNVSILRTAIHNKPLTLLKEINSLDVTGYDLVVSDFEPVSAWAARRQNIPSLAISHQAAFSFDVPKRGEGFLDAQIMKYFAPTEHKIGLHWYHFDNPILHLSWMLGL
;
A
#
# COMPACT_ATOMS: atom_id res chain seq x y z
N MET A 1 -19.53 7.40 -0.47
CA MET A 1 -18.40 6.84 -1.25
C MET A 1 -17.88 5.63 -0.51
N LYS A 2 -17.67 4.51 -1.19
CA LYS A 2 -17.11 3.28 -0.62
C LYS A 2 -15.69 3.05 -1.11
N ILE A 3 -14.74 2.94 -0.17
CA ILE A 3 -13.31 2.82 -0.43
C ILE A 3 -12.79 1.47 0.06
N LEU A 4 -12.00 0.79 -0.75
CA LEU A 4 -11.13 -0.29 -0.27
C LEU A 4 -9.73 0.26 -0.05
N TYR A 5 -9.24 0.21 1.20
CA TYR A 5 -7.90 0.62 1.55
C TYR A 5 -7.00 -0.61 1.75
N GLY A 6 -6.16 -0.90 0.74
CA GLY A 6 -5.08 -1.87 0.83
C GLY A 6 -3.82 -1.33 1.52
N VAL A 7 -3.32 -2.02 2.55
CA VAL A 7 -2.15 -1.65 3.34
C VAL A 7 -1.09 -2.75 3.31
N GLN A 8 0.14 -2.40 2.92
CA GLN A 8 1.28 -3.31 2.96
C GLN A 8 1.76 -3.54 4.40
N GLY A 9 1.41 -4.69 4.96
CA GLY A 9 1.65 -5.09 6.33
C GLY A 9 3.07 -5.47 6.67
N THR A 10 4.00 -5.64 5.71
CA THR A 10 5.39 -6.00 6.06
C THR A 10 6.03 -4.95 6.99
N GLY A 11 5.80 -3.65 6.75
CA GLY A 11 6.40 -2.56 7.53
C GLY A 11 5.44 -1.88 8.51
N ASN A 12 5.86 -1.66 9.76
CA ASN A 12 5.05 -0.99 10.78
C ASN A 12 4.66 0.46 10.42
N GLY A 13 5.45 1.12 9.55
CA GLY A 13 5.15 2.47 9.08
C GLY A 13 3.87 2.57 8.25
N HIS A 14 3.55 1.52 7.46
CA HIS A 14 2.31 1.46 6.69
C HIS A 14 1.09 1.31 7.61
N ILE A 15 1.17 0.42 8.61
CA ILE A 15 0.10 0.23 9.60
C ILE A 15 -0.12 1.53 10.40
N SER A 16 0.96 2.21 10.81
CA SER A 16 0.86 3.47 11.54
C SER A 16 0.19 4.57 10.71
N ARG A 17 0.51 4.67 9.42
CA ARG A 17 -0.16 5.59 8.50
C ARG A 17 -1.62 5.20 8.27
N ALA A 18 -1.92 3.91 8.11
CA ALA A 18 -3.28 3.43 7.97
C ALA A 18 -4.14 3.84 9.17
N ARG A 19 -3.60 3.79 10.41
CA ARG A 19 -4.31 4.28 11.59
C ARG A 19 -4.61 5.77 11.53
N ALA A 20 -3.65 6.58 11.08
CA ALA A 20 -3.87 8.02 10.88
C ALA A 20 -4.98 8.27 9.84
N MET A 21 -4.96 7.52 8.74
CA MET A 21 -6.00 7.59 7.72
C MET A 21 -7.37 7.13 8.24
N ALA A 22 -7.44 6.04 9.01
CA ALA A 22 -8.68 5.54 9.60
C ALA A 22 -9.35 6.59 10.51
N ARG A 23 -8.55 7.32 11.31
CA ARG A 23 -9.06 8.46 12.11
C ARG A 23 -9.60 9.57 11.22
N ALA A 24 -8.85 9.95 10.18
CA ALA A 24 -9.29 11.00 9.26
C ALA A 24 -10.58 10.62 8.51
N PHE A 25 -10.75 9.34 8.14
CA PHE A 25 -11.97 8.86 7.50
C PHE A 25 -13.16 8.81 8.47
N ALA A 26 -12.94 8.57 9.77
CA ALA A 26 -14.01 8.56 10.76
C ALA A 26 -14.71 9.93 10.89
N ASP A 27 -14.03 11.01 10.54
CA ASP A 27 -14.59 12.37 10.54
C ASP A 27 -15.39 12.69 9.25
N LEU A 28 -15.46 11.76 8.29
CA LEU A 28 -16.14 11.92 7.01
C LEU A 28 -17.41 11.04 6.95
N PRO A 29 -18.61 11.59 7.24
CA PRO A 29 -19.84 10.80 7.39
C PRO A 29 -20.30 10.12 6.10
N ASP A 30 -19.91 10.63 4.93
CA ASP A 30 -20.30 10.10 3.62
C ASP A 30 -19.27 9.12 3.03
N VAL A 31 -18.29 8.67 3.82
CA VAL A 31 -17.22 7.77 3.39
C VAL A 31 -17.24 6.48 4.21
N GLU A 32 -17.41 5.36 3.52
CA GLU A 32 -17.27 4.01 4.08
C GLU A 32 -15.93 3.43 3.64
N VAL A 33 -15.16 2.87 4.58
CA VAL A 33 -13.82 2.34 4.29
C VAL A 33 -13.68 0.92 4.81
N ASP A 34 -13.41 0.00 3.88
CA ASP A 34 -12.97 -1.36 4.19
C ASP A 34 -11.44 -1.42 4.14
N PHE A 35 -10.82 -2.10 5.09
CA PHE A 35 -9.36 -2.26 5.13
C PHE A 35 -8.95 -3.67 4.71
N LEU A 36 -7.86 -3.76 3.93
CA LEU A 36 -7.22 -5.03 3.57
C LEU A 36 -5.72 -4.94 3.86
N PHE A 37 -5.20 -5.87 4.65
CA PHE A 37 -3.78 -5.95 4.99
C PHE A 37 -3.13 -7.18 4.34
N SER A 38 -1.96 -7.02 3.74
CA SER A 38 -1.21 -8.15 3.17
C SER A 38 0.28 -8.11 3.44
N GLY A 39 1.00 -9.23 3.27
CA GLY A 39 2.45 -9.27 3.47
C GLY A 39 2.90 -9.39 4.94
N ARG A 40 1.97 -9.73 5.85
CA ARG A 40 2.25 -10.13 7.23
C ARG A 40 1.22 -11.14 7.70
N ASP A 41 1.70 -12.09 8.51
CA ASP A 41 0.88 -13.09 9.18
C ASP A 41 -0.20 -12.40 10.05
N PRO A 42 -1.48 -12.77 9.93
CA PRO A 42 -2.57 -12.17 10.71
C PRO A 42 -2.30 -12.08 12.22
N GLU A 43 -1.66 -13.09 12.81
CA GLU A 43 -1.38 -13.15 14.25
C GLU A 43 -0.27 -12.16 14.68
N LYS A 44 0.45 -11.57 13.72
CA LYS A 44 1.55 -10.62 13.98
C LYS A 44 1.14 -9.17 13.80
N TYR A 45 -0.13 -8.90 13.46
CA TYR A 45 -0.64 -7.54 13.51
C TYR A 45 -0.91 -7.11 14.97
N PHE A 46 -0.88 -5.80 15.20
CA PHE A 46 -1.08 -5.19 16.51
C PHE A 46 -1.79 -3.85 16.35
N ASP A 47 -2.57 -3.45 17.36
CA ASP A 47 -3.38 -2.23 17.39
C ASP A 47 -4.26 -2.09 16.13
N MET A 48 -5.09 -3.11 15.88
CA MET A 48 -5.91 -3.25 14.68
C MET A 48 -7.37 -2.86 14.87
N GLU A 49 -7.78 -2.55 16.10
CA GLU A 49 -9.17 -2.35 16.52
C GLU A 49 -9.85 -1.23 15.72
N ILE A 50 -9.10 -0.19 15.36
CA ILE A 50 -9.62 0.95 14.58
C ILE A 50 -10.03 0.59 13.15
N PHE A 51 -9.57 -0.55 12.62
CA PHE A 51 -9.87 -0.97 11.25
C PHE A 51 -11.15 -1.81 11.14
N GLY A 52 -11.81 -2.12 12.26
CA GLY A 52 -13.05 -2.90 12.28
C GLY A 52 -12.88 -4.28 11.67
N ASP A 53 -13.82 -4.68 10.81
CA ASP A 53 -13.83 -5.96 10.11
C ASP A 53 -12.86 -5.97 8.92
N TYR A 54 -11.56 -5.82 9.22
CA TYR A 54 -10.51 -5.79 8.20
C TYR A 54 -10.26 -7.18 7.59
N GLN A 55 -9.86 -7.18 6.33
CA GLN A 55 -9.46 -8.39 5.61
C GLN A 55 -7.95 -8.59 5.67
N THR A 56 -7.51 -9.85 5.63
CA THR A 56 -6.09 -10.19 5.47
C THR A 56 -5.84 -11.01 4.20
N ARG A 57 -4.67 -10.83 3.60
CA ARG A 57 -4.15 -11.65 2.50
C ARG A 57 -2.70 -12.02 2.76
N THR A 58 -2.23 -13.09 2.14
CA THR A 58 -0.81 -13.45 2.17
C THR A 58 0.00 -12.35 1.48
N GLY A 59 -0.44 -11.93 0.29
CA GLY A 59 0.20 -10.85 -0.48
C GLY A 59 1.65 -11.15 -0.82
N MET A 60 2.47 -10.08 -0.79
CA MET A 60 3.92 -10.17 -0.96
C MET A 60 4.61 -9.61 0.28
N THR A 61 5.46 -10.42 0.90
CA THR A 61 6.26 -10.08 2.08
C THR A 61 7.69 -9.75 1.67
N PHE A 62 8.19 -8.58 2.07
CA PHE A 62 9.60 -8.24 1.88
C PHE A 62 10.48 -8.87 2.95
N ILE A 63 11.55 -9.54 2.52
CA ILE A 63 12.55 -10.10 3.43
C ILE A 63 13.73 -9.15 3.48
N THR A 64 13.99 -8.57 4.66
CA THR A 64 15.20 -7.78 4.91
C THR A 64 16.34 -8.66 5.38
N HIS A 65 17.51 -8.51 4.79
CA HIS A 65 18.75 -9.14 5.22
C HIS A 65 19.87 -8.08 5.28
N ALA A 66 20.56 -7.99 6.41
CA ALA A 66 21.62 -7.00 6.64
C ALA A 66 21.20 -5.53 6.33
N GLY A 67 19.98 -5.15 6.72
CA GLY A 67 19.46 -3.78 6.54
C GLY A 67 18.93 -3.46 5.14
N ASN A 68 19.04 -4.39 4.17
CA ASN A 68 18.54 -4.20 2.82
C ASN A 68 17.43 -5.20 2.48
N VAL A 69 16.49 -4.80 1.62
CA VAL A 69 15.50 -5.72 1.06
C VAL A 69 16.22 -6.74 0.17
N SER A 70 16.17 -8.01 0.54
CA SER A 70 16.72 -9.09 -0.27
C SER A 70 15.69 -9.49 -1.33
N ILE A 71 15.82 -8.94 -2.54
CA ILE A 71 14.90 -9.22 -3.66
C ILE A 71 14.83 -10.73 -3.97
N LEU A 72 15.98 -11.42 -3.98
CA LEU A 72 16.05 -12.87 -4.20
C LEU A 72 15.33 -13.67 -3.12
N ARG A 73 15.56 -13.37 -1.83
CA ARG A 73 14.85 -14.09 -0.75
C ARG A 73 13.37 -13.75 -0.74
N THR A 74 13.03 -12.49 -1.01
CA THR A 74 11.66 -12.01 -1.20
C THR A 74 10.99 -12.83 -2.31
N ALA A 75 11.56 -12.94 -3.51
CA ALA A 75 10.97 -13.69 -4.61
C ALA A 75 10.80 -15.19 -4.31
N ILE A 76 11.77 -15.82 -3.64
CA ILE A 76 11.75 -17.26 -3.32
C ILE A 76 10.76 -17.59 -2.18
N HIS A 77 10.64 -16.71 -1.17
CA HIS A 77 9.74 -16.93 -0.04
C HIS A 77 8.30 -16.51 -0.34
N ASN A 78 8.12 -15.60 -1.29
CA ASN A 78 6.79 -15.24 -1.72
C ASN A 78 6.17 -16.40 -2.50
N LYS A 79 4.87 -16.61 -2.29
CA LYS A 79 4.08 -17.63 -2.98
C LYS A 79 3.41 -16.94 -4.19
N PRO A 80 4.08 -16.81 -5.36
CA PRO A 80 3.54 -16.04 -6.49
C PRO A 80 2.20 -16.58 -6.99
N LEU A 81 2.00 -17.90 -6.94
CA LEU A 81 0.73 -18.53 -7.28
C LEU A 81 -0.38 -18.15 -6.29
N THR A 82 -0.06 -18.02 -5.00
CA THR A 82 -0.99 -17.54 -3.98
C THR A 82 -1.34 -16.08 -4.24
N LEU A 83 -0.35 -15.23 -4.51
CA LEU A 83 -0.57 -13.82 -4.85
C LEU A 83 -1.51 -13.68 -6.06
N LEU A 84 -1.26 -14.42 -7.15
CA LEU A 84 -2.12 -14.42 -8.33
C LEU A 84 -3.53 -14.92 -8.02
N LYS A 85 -3.68 -15.95 -7.17
CA LYS A 85 -4.99 -16.44 -6.73
C LYS A 85 -5.73 -15.37 -5.93
N GLU A 86 -5.05 -14.73 -4.98
CA GLU A 86 -5.64 -13.68 -4.12
C GLU A 86 -6.06 -12.45 -4.93
N ILE A 87 -5.24 -12.02 -5.89
CA ILE A 87 -5.60 -10.96 -6.86
C ILE A 87 -6.85 -11.36 -7.63
N ASN A 88 -6.91 -12.60 -8.12
CA ASN A 88 -8.00 -13.04 -8.95
C ASN A 88 -9.32 -13.26 -8.19
N SER A 89 -9.23 -13.61 -6.91
CA SER A 89 -10.39 -13.86 -6.05
C SER A 89 -10.94 -12.60 -5.37
N LEU A 90 -10.16 -11.51 -5.32
CA LEU A 90 -10.61 -10.26 -4.72
C LEU A 90 -11.50 -9.52 -5.72
N ASP A 91 -12.81 -9.54 -5.48
CA ASP A 91 -13.77 -8.69 -6.17
C ASP A 91 -13.74 -7.28 -5.55
N VAL A 92 -13.52 -6.28 -6.40
CA VAL A 92 -13.48 -4.87 -5.99
C VAL A 92 -14.51 -4.02 -6.72
N THR A 93 -15.42 -4.64 -7.48
CA THR A 93 -16.41 -3.92 -8.29
C THR A 93 -17.46 -3.16 -7.47
N GLY A 94 -17.60 -3.49 -6.19
CA GLY A 94 -18.47 -2.78 -5.24
C GLY A 94 -17.87 -1.52 -4.62
N TYR A 95 -16.63 -1.15 -4.96
CA TYR A 95 -15.96 0.04 -4.45
C TYR A 95 -15.93 1.15 -5.50
N ASP A 96 -16.10 2.40 -5.04
CA ASP A 96 -15.94 3.60 -5.87
C ASP A 96 -14.45 3.91 -6.13
N LEU A 97 -13.59 3.53 -5.17
CA LEU A 97 -12.15 3.80 -5.21
C LEU A 97 -11.36 2.72 -4.45
N VAL A 98 -10.23 2.30 -5.03
CA VAL A 98 -9.23 1.48 -4.33
C VAL A 98 -8.01 2.33 -3.98
N VAL A 99 -7.74 2.50 -2.68
CA VAL A 99 -6.52 3.16 -2.19
C VAL A 99 -5.49 2.09 -1.85
N SER A 100 -4.28 2.22 -2.40
CA SER A 100 -3.16 1.31 -2.11
C SER A 100 -2.02 2.04 -1.43
N ASP A 101 -1.74 1.70 -0.17
CA ASP A 101 -0.50 2.05 0.50
C ASP A 101 0.56 0.98 0.24
N PHE A 102 0.99 0.96 -1.03
CA PHE A 102 1.94 0.00 -1.60
C PHE A 102 1.50 -1.47 -1.43
N GLU A 103 0.20 -1.74 -1.35
CA GLU A 103 -0.36 -3.09 -1.19
C GLU A 103 -0.68 -3.70 -2.57
N PRO A 104 -0.08 -4.85 -2.93
CA PRO A 104 -0.15 -5.38 -4.29
C PRO A 104 -1.48 -6.05 -4.65
N VAL A 105 -2.18 -6.71 -3.72
CA VAL A 105 -3.36 -7.53 -4.02
C VAL A 105 -4.52 -6.65 -4.50
N SER A 106 -4.87 -5.63 -3.71
CA SER A 106 -5.93 -4.67 -4.03
C SER A 106 -5.61 -3.84 -5.27
N ALA A 107 -4.36 -3.39 -5.42
CA ALA A 107 -3.90 -2.60 -6.56
C ALA A 107 -4.06 -3.36 -7.88
N TRP A 108 -3.60 -4.62 -7.93
CA TRP A 108 -3.78 -5.46 -9.11
C TRP A 108 -5.23 -5.86 -9.35
N ALA A 109 -6.02 -6.11 -8.29
CA ALA A 109 -7.44 -6.41 -8.42
C ALA A 109 -8.22 -5.23 -9.03
N ALA A 110 -7.93 -4.00 -8.60
CA ALA A 110 -8.50 -2.76 -9.13
C ALA A 110 -8.15 -2.57 -10.61
N ARG A 111 -6.86 -2.70 -10.95
CA ARG A 111 -6.39 -2.61 -12.32
C ARG A 111 -7.06 -3.63 -13.24
N ARG A 112 -7.22 -4.88 -12.78
CA ARG A 112 -7.85 -5.96 -13.55
C ARG A 112 -9.35 -5.69 -13.79
N GLN A 113 -10.03 -5.10 -12.81
CA GLN A 113 -11.47 -4.86 -12.83
C GLN A 113 -11.84 -3.45 -13.32
N ASN A 114 -10.85 -2.66 -13.74
CA ASN A 114 -11.00 -1.27 -14.18
C ASN A 114 -11.70 -0.38 -13.14
N ILE A 115 -11.36 -0.57 -11.87
CA ILE A 115 -11.84 0.28 -10.77
C ILE A 115 -10.83 1.41 -10.54
N PRO A 116 -11.28 2.67 -10.36
CA PRO A 116 -10.40 3.79 -10.04
C PRO A 116 -9.47 3.45 -8.87
N SER A 117 -8.19 3.81 -9.00
CA SER A 117 -7.20 3.45 -7.98
C SER A 117 -6.18 4.54 -7.71
N LEU A 118 -5.80 4.68 -6.44
CA LEU A 118 -4.94 5.73 -5.94
C LEU A 118 -3.84 5.15 -5.04
N ALA A 119 -2.57 5.38 -5.37
CA ALA A 119 -1.49 5.10 -4.44
C ALA A 119 -1.31 6.25 -3.44
N ILE A 120 -1.23 5.93 -2.14
CA ILE A 120 -0.83 6.87 -1.08
C ILE A 120 0.29 6.20 -0.29
N SER A 121 1.54 6.51 -0.62
CA SER A 121 2.69 5.88 0.04
C SER A 121 3.96 6.73 -0.11
N HIS A 122 4.96 6.45 0.72
CA HIS A 122 6.30 6.98 0.50
C HIS A 122 6.87 6.51 -0.85
N GLN A 123 6.56 5.27 -1.22
CA GLN A 123 6.93 4.65 -2.47
C GLN A 123 6.37 5.40 -3.69
N ALA A 124 5.16 5.95 -3.59
CA ALA A 124 4.56 6.78 -4.62
C ALA A 124 5.34 8.09 -4.86
N ALA A 125 6.05 8.62 -3.85
CA ALA A 125 6.88 9.82 -4.00
C ALA A 125 8.02 9.61 -5.02
N PHE A 126 8.55 8.40 -5.13
CA PHE A 126 9.58 8.05 -6.12
C PHE A 126 9.04 7.94 -7.56
N SER A 127 7.74 8.12 -7.79
CA SER A 127 7.23 8.32 -9.14
C SER A 127 7.40 9.76 -9.64
N PHE A 128 7.87 10.67 -8.77
CA PHE A 128 8.21 12.06 -9.07
C PHE A 128 9.73 12.28 -9.08
N ASP A 129 10.17 13.46 -9.53
CA ASP A 129 11.58 13.83 -9.62
C ASP A 129 12.15 14.21 -8.24
N VAL A 130 12.22 13.21 -7.35
CA VAL A 130 12.85 13.31 -6.03
C VAL A 130 14.26 12.72 -6.08
N PRO A 131 15.25 13.24 -5.34
CA PRO A 131 16.62 12.73 -5.37
C PRO A 131 16.69 11.24 -5.00
N LYS A 132 17.13 10.42 -5.95
CA LYS A 132 17.25 8.96 -5.77
C LYS A 132 18.70 8.56 -5.74
N ARG A 133 19.15 7.93 -4.65
CA ARG A 133 20.53 7.44 -4.55
C ARG A 133 20.56 5.97 -4.96
N GLY A 134 21.15 5.68 -6.13
CA GLY A 134 21.43 4.30 -6.55
C GLY A 134 20.25 3.51 -7.13
N GLU A 135 19.21 4.15 -7.67
CA GLU A 135 18.14 3.43 -8.37
C GLU A 135 18.70 2.74 -9.63
N GLY A 136 18.69 1.41 -9.63
CA GLY A 136 18.91 0.62 -10.84
C GLY A 136 17.64 0.49 -11.67
N PHE A 137 17.77 0.06 -12.93
CA PHE A 137 16.63 -0.24 -13.79
C PHE A 137 15.64 -1.23 -13.15
N LEU A 138 16.15 -2.23 -12.42
CA LEU A 138 15.34 -3.24 -11.74
C LEU A 138 14.48 -2.64 -10.62
N ASP A 139 15.03 -1.70 -9.84
CA ASP A 139 14.29 -1.04 -8.76
C ASP A 139 13.13 -0.22 -9.33
N ALA A 140 13.38 0.49 -10.43
CA ALA A 140 12.33 1.24 -11.13
C ALA A 140 11.21 0.33 -11.66
N GLN A 141 11.54 -0.87 -12.17
CA GLN A 141 10.52 -1.84 -12.60
C GLN A 141 9.72 -2.37 -11.41
N ILE A 142 10.37 -2.72 -10.29
CA ILE A 142 9.68 -3.18 -9.08
C ILE A 142 8.71 -2.10 -8.60
N MET A 143 9.16 -0.85 -8.49
CA MET A 143 8.32 0.27 -8.06
C MET A 143 7.11 0.49 -8.98
N LYS A 144 7.27 0.25 -10.29
CA LYS A 144 6.20 0.42 -11.28
C LYS A 144 5.15 -0.70 -11.22
N TYR A 145 5.56 -1.94 -10.98
CA TYR A 145 4.70 -3.11 -11.14
C TYR A 145 4.29 -3.78 -9.82
N PHE A 146 4.88 -3.41 -8.70
CA PHE A 146 4.56 -4.02 -7.41
C PHE A 146 3.09 -3.78 -7.00
N ALA A 147 2.66 -2.53 -6.96
CA ALA A 147 1.30 -2.13 -6.62
C ALA A 147 0.79 -1.08 -7.63
N PRO A 148 0.35 -1.50 -8.82
CA PRO A 148 -0.02 -0.56 -9.88
C PRO A 148 -1.34 0.14 -9.57
N THR A 149 -1.34 1.46 -9.70
CA THR A 149 -2.52 2.33 -9.48
C THR A 149 -2.60 3.36 -10.60
N GLU A 150 -3.81 3.86 -10.85
CA GLU A 150 -4.08 4.86 -11.88
C GLU A 150 -3.53 6.24 -11.50
N HIS A 151 -3.78 6.66 -10.27
CA HIS A 151 -3.29 7.91 -9.71
C HIS A 151 -2.30 7.67 -8.57
N LYS A 152 -1.42 8.62 -8.32
CA LYS A 152 -0.38 8.51 -7.27
C LYS A 152 -0.25 9.81 -6.50
N ILE A 153 -0.30 9.71 -5.18
CA ILE A 153 0.04 10.77 -4.23
C ILE A 153 1.26 10.30 -3.44
N GLY A 154 2.38 10.98 -3.64
CA GLY A 154 3.60 10.72 -2.89
C GLY A 154 3.51 11.27 -1.47
N LEU A 155 4.07 10.54 -0.50
CA LEU A 155 4.32 11.06 0.85
C LEU A 155 5.83 11.21 1.06
N HIS A 156 6.33 12.38 1.42
CA HIS A 156 7.76 12.57 1.70
C HIS A 156 7.98 13.57 2.84
N TRP A 157 9.14 13.49 3.49
CA TRP A 157 9.55 14.42 4.56
C TRP A 157 9.95 15.81 4.05
N TYR A 158 9.97 15.99 2.74
CA TYR A 158 10.35 17.23 2.06
C TYR A 158 9.69 17.21 0.68
N HIS A 159 9.01 18.28 0.29
CA HIS A 159 8.14 18.28 -0.89
C HIS A 159 8.88 18.30 -2.24
N PHE A 160 10.15 18.74 -2.27
CA PHE A 160 10.99 18.85 -3.49
C PHE A 160 10.26 19.48 -4.69
N ASP A 161 9.42 20.48 -4.46
CA ASP A 161 8.60 21.15 -5.50
C ASP A 161 7.71 20.22 -6.34
N ASN A 162 7.36 19.05 -5.81
CA ASN A 162 6.47 18.08 -6.43
C ASN A 162 5.14 17.98 -5.64
N PRO A 163 4.05 17.46 -6.23
CA PRO A 163 2.76 17.27 -5.55
C PRO A 163 2.82 16.09 -4.57
N ILE A 164 3.62 16.25 -3.52
CA ILE A 164 3.94 15.27 -2.49
C ILE A 164 3.49 15.84 -1.14
N LEU A 165 2.70 15.07 -0.39
CA LEU A 165 2.25 15.49 0.94
C LEU A 165 3.37 15.32 1.97
N HIS A 166 3.54 16.33 2.82
CA HIS A 166 4.57 16.36 3.84
C HIS A 166 4.20 15.47 5.04
N LEU A 167 5.09 14.54 5.45
CA LEU A 167 4.78 13.54 6.49
C LEU A 167 4.47 14.12 7.88
N SER A 168 4.88 15.35 8.20
CA SER A 168 4.55 15.99 9.49
C SER A 168 3.05 16.13 9.75
N TRP A 169 2.23 16.24 8.69
CA TRP A 169 0.78 16.38 8.80
C TRP A 169 0.06 15.12 9.28
N MET A 170 0.67 13.94 9.16
CA MET A 170 0.06 12.67 9.61
C MET A 170 0.35 12.36 11.08
N LEU A 171 1.29 13.06 11.73
CA LEU A 171 1.72 12.78 13.10
C LEU A 171 1.23 13.81 14.14
N GLY A 172 0.52 14.86 13.72
CA GLY A 172 -0.02 15.86 14.65
C GLY A 172 1.06 16.55 15.49
N LEU A 173 2.20 16.87 14.87
CA LEU A 173 3.23 17.77 15.42
C LEU A 173 3.20 19.11 14.67
#